data_AF-A0A964MQJ1-F1
#
_entry.id   AF-A0A964MQJ1-F1
#
_cell.length_a   1.000
_cell.length_b   1.000
_cell.length_c   1.000
_cell.angle_alpha   90.00
_cell.angle_beta   90.00
_cell.angle_gamma   90.00
#
_symmetry.space_group_name_H-M   'P 1'
#
loop_
_entity.id
_entity.type
_entity.pdbx_description
1 polymer ?
#
loop_
_entity_poly.entity_id
_entity_poly.type
_entity_poly.pdbx_seq_one_letter_code
_entity_poly.pdbx_strand_id
1 'polypeptide(L)'
;MVQLPYLQPFDDVNKHVSRMAANIPFIRANLSPLSFTDLPRGLYAHAILGVYELNRIELLRDVFTWSYERSAERYAAVRQSLGEPDPFRLRHRDALRAVVAEVVLRRMDRKTAAAHIGSWATTHLDDSDRATFREVAETELLGLHEGNFARYPIRPGEFKAWQEIWSSRG
;
A
#
# COMPACT_ATOMS: atom_id res chain seq x y z
N MET A 1 21.66 -8.32 -6.85
CA MET A 1 20.87 -9.53 -7.21
C MET A 1 21.66 -10.82 -7.07
N VAL A 2 22.98 -10.82 -7.37
CA VAL A 2 23.85 -12.01 -7.33
C VAL A 2 24.72 -12.09 -6.08
N GLN A 3 25.09 -10.97 -5.49
CA GLN A 3 26.09 -10.92 -4.42
C GLN A 3 25.58 -11.55 -3.13
N LEU A 4 24.37 -11.17 -2.69
CA LEU A 4 23.79 -11.64 -1.44
C LEU A 4 23.46 -13.15 -1.49
N PRO A 5 22.85 -13.70 -2.56
CA PRO A 5 22.62 -15.15 -2.65
C PRO A 5 23.90 -15.97 -2.82
N TYR A 6 24.98 -15.37 -3.33
CA TYR A 6 26.29 -16.01 -3.42
C TYR A 6 26.96 -16.14 -2.04
N LEU A 7 26.93 -15.07 -1.25
CA LEU A 7 27.54 -15.04 0.08
C LEU A 7 26.78 -15.86 1.12
N GLN A 8 25.47 -16.10 0.90
CA GLN A 8 24.58 -16.80 1.82
C GLN A 8 24.70 -16.33 3.29
N PRO A 9 24.58 -15.03 3.59
CA PRO A 9 24.76 -14.51 4.95
C PRO A 9 23.65 -14.89 5.94
N PHE A 10 22.52 -15.41 5.46
CA PHE A 10 21.38 -15.84 6.28
C PHE A 10 21.17 -17.35 6.17
N ASP A 11 20.60 -17.98 7.19
CA ASP A 11 20.28 -19.41 7.19
C ASP A 11 19.26 -19.80 6.10
N ASP A 12 18.33 -18.89 5.76
CA ASP A 12 17.36 -19.04 4.68
C ASP A 12 17.07 -17.69 3.99
N VAL A 13 16.21 -17.67 2.97
CA VAL A 13 15.64 -16.49 2.29
C VAL A 13 16.63 -15.53 1.62
N ASN A 14 17.92 -15.87 1.51
CA ASN A 14 18.93 -15.07 0.79
C ASN A 14 18.48 -14.61 -0.62
N LYS A 15 17.83 -15.51 -1.38
CA LYS A 15 17.30 -15.19 -2.72
C LYS A 15 16.17 -14.16 -2.66
N HIS A 16 15.30 -14.26 -1.64
CA HIS A 16 14.22 -13.32 -1.43
C HIS A 16 14.75 -11.96 -0.99
N VAL A 17 15.63 -11.93 0.00
CA VAL A 17 16.27 -10.70 0.50
C VAL A 17 17.01 -9.98 -0.63
N SER A 18 17.77 -10.69 -1.45
CA SER A 18 18.48 -10.09 -2.60
C SER A 18 17.54 -9.41 -3.61
N ARG A 19 16.42 -10.05 -3.96
CA ARG A 19 15.43 -9.49 -4.90
C ARG A 19 14.65 -8.33 -4.29
N MET A 20 14.34 -8.38 -2.99
CA MET A 20 13.75 -7.25 -2.27
C MET A 20 14.73 -6.07 -2.19
N ALA A 21 16.00 -6.32 -1.85
CA ALA A 21 17.03 -5.30 -1.78
C ALA A 21 17.28 -4.63 -3.14
N ALA A 22 17.18 -5.39 -4.24
CA ALA A 22 17.26 -4.84 -5.58
C ALA A 22 16.18 -3.78 -5.88
N ASN A 23 15.08 -3.77 -5.12
CA ASN A 23 14.01 -2.79 -5.26
C ASN A 23 14.23 -1.47 -4.51
N ILE A 24 15.17 -1.42 -3.56
CA ILE A 24 15.46 -0.20 -2.78
C ILE A 24 15.71 1.04 -3.66
N PRO A 25 16.58 1.01 -4.68
CA PRO A 25 16.81 2.19 -5.52
C PRO A 25 15.57 2.63 -6.30
N PHE A 26 14.74 1.71 -6.81
CA PHE A 26 13.50 2.07 -7.51
C PHE A 26 12.52 2.78 -6.59
N ILE A 27 12.31 2.23 -5.39
CA ILE A 27 11.40 2.82 -4.40
C ILE A 27 11.87 4.21 -4.00
N ARG A 28 13.18 4.40 -3.74
CA ARG A 28 13.73 5.72 -3.39
C ARG A 28 13.57 6.74 -4.51
N ALA A 29 13.59 6.30 -5.77
CA ALA A 29 13.38 7.13 -6.95
C ALA A 29 11.91 7.24 -7.38
N ASN A 30 10.96 6.69 -6.60
CA ASN A 30 9.53 6.62 -6.93
C ASN A 30 9.24 5.97 -8.30
N LEU A 31 10.03 4.95 -8.65
CA LEU A 31 9.87 4.13 -9.86
C LEU A 31 9.10 2.84 -9.56
N SER A 32 8.57 2.23 -10.62
CA SER A 32 7.90 0.93 -10.51
C SER A 32 8.84 -0.11 -9.90
N PRO A 33 8.38 -0.93 -8.94
CA PRO A 33 9.19 -2.01 -8.39
C PRO A 33 9.41 -3.11 -9.42
N LEU A 34 10.64 -3.61 -9.51
CA LEU A 34 11.03 -4.80 -10.24
C LEU A 34 10.35 -6.05 -9.65
N SER A 35 9.67 -6.80 -10.52
CA SER A 35 9.11 -8.12 -10.23
C SER A 35 9.62 -9.17 -11.22
N PHE A 36 9.64 -10.42 -10.76
CA PHE A 36 10.01 -11.60 -11.56
C PHE A 36 8.82 -12.56 -11.77
N THR A 37 7.58 -12.08 -11.64
CA THR A 37 6.37 -12.93 -11.68
C THR A 37 6.27 -13.75 -12.96
N ASP A 38 6.61 -13.14 -14.10
CA ASP A 38 6.43 -13.77 -15.41
C ASP A 38 7.70 -14.48 -15.92
N LEU A 39 8.78 -14.44 -15.14
CA LEU A 39 10.07 -14.99 -15.54
C LEU A 39 10.12 -16.51 -15.28
N PRO A 40 10.45 -17.34 -16.28
CA PRO A 40 10.68 -18.76 -16.06
C PRO A 40 11.79 -18.98 -15.02
N ARG A 41 11.53 -19.78 -13.98
CA ARG A 41 12.49 -20.02 -12.87
C ARG A 41 13.84 -20.53 -13.38
N GLY A 42 13.82 -21.40 -14.38
CA GLY A 42 15.03 -21.94 -15.00
C GLY A 42 15.88 -20.82 -15.60
N LEU A 43 15.29 -19.84 -16.28
CA LEU A 43 16.03 -18.76 -16.93
C LEU A 43 16.77 -17.89 -15.91
N TYR A 44 16.12 -17.57 -14.78
CA TYR A 44 16.79 -16.86 -13.68
C TYR A 44 17.97 -17.66 -13.13
N ALA A 45 17.81 -18.97 -12.91
CA ALA A 45 18.88 -19.81 -12.41
C ALA A 45 20.10 -19.84 -13.34
N HIS A 46 19.88 -20.02 -14.65
CA HIS A 46 20.96 -20.00 -15.65
C HIS A 46 21.66 -18.63 -15.70
N ALA A 47 20.90 -17.54 -15.61
CA ALA A 47 21.46 -16.18 -15.57
C ALA A 47 22.40 -15.98 -14.38
N ILE A 48 22.00 -16.49 -13.21
CA ILE A 48 22.82 -16.43 -12.00
C ILE A 48 24.07 -17.32 -12.13
N LEU A 49 23.93 -18.54 -12.66
CA LEU A 49 25.08 -19.44 -12.90
C LEU A 49 26.07 -18.85 -13.91
N GLY A 50 25.60 -18.18 -14.97
CA GLY A 50 26.48 -17.50 -15.93
C GLY A 50 27.36 -16.44 -15.26
N VAL A 51 26.84 -15.74 -14.24
CA VAL A 51 27.65 -14.82 -13.44
C VAL A 51 28.62 -15.56 -12.53
N TYR A 52 28.16 -16.61 -11.83
CA TYR A 52 28.98 -17.31 -10.84
C TYR A 52 30.11 -18.14 -11.45
N GLU A 53 29.82 -18.85 -12.54
CA GLU A 53 30.73 -19.86 -13.11
C GLU A 53 31.53 -19.29 -14.28
N LEU A 54 30.95 -18.39 -15.05
CA LEU A 54 31.55 -17.87 -16.28
C LEU A 54 31.96 -16.40 -16.17
N ASN A 55 31.66 -15.73 -15.06
CA ASN A 55 31.86 -14.29 -14.86
C ASN A 55 31.24 -13.44 -15.98
N ARG A 56 30.10 -13.90 -16.51
CA ARG A 56 29.37 -13.30 -17.64
C ARG A 56 28.02 -12.78 -17.18
N ILE A 57 27.73 -11.51 -17.49
CA ILE A 57 26.55 -10.79 -16.98
C ILE A 57 25.43 -10.63 -18.00
N GLU A 58 25.67 -10.99 -19.26
CA GLU A 58 24.82 -10.68 -20.39
C GLU A 58 23.42 -11.26 -20.20
N LEU A 59 23.33 -12.55 -19.88
CA LEU A 59 22.06 -13.21 -19.64
C LEU A 59 21.30 -12.61 -18.45
N LEU A 60 22.01 -12.23 -17.38
CA LEU A 60 21.38 -11.59 -16.22
C LEU A 60 20.89 -10.18 -16.53
N ARG A 61 21.64 -9.42 -17.31
CA ARG A 61 21.23 -8.09 -17.80
C ARG A 61 19.96 -8.22 -18.63
N ASP A 62 19.93 -9.15 -19.58
CA ASP A 62 18.79 -9.32 -20.47
C ASP A 62 17.54 -9.80 -19.70
N VAL A 63 17.72 -10.73 -18.76
CA VAL A 63 16.67 -11.15 -17.81
C VAL A 63 16.15 -9.97 -16.99
N PHE A 64 17.06 -9.11 -16.49
CA PHE A 64 16.69 -7.94 -15.70
C PHE A 64 15.87 -6.95 -16.53
N THR A 65 16.34 -6.57 -17.71
CA THR A 65 15.66 -5.61 -18.59
C THR A 65 14.27 -6.11 -18.96
N TRP A 66 14.17 -7.37 -19.42
CA TRP A 66 12.90 -7.99 -19.78
C TRP A 66 11.91 -8.02 -18.60
N SER A 67 12.39 -8.34 -17.40
CA SER A 67 11.54 -8.37 -16.20
C SER A 67 11.07 -6.98 -15.79
N TYR A 68 11.93 -5.98 -15.95
CA TYR A 68 11.63 -4.60 -15.58
C TYR A 68 10.64 -3.95 -16.54
N GLU A 69 10.76 -4.17 -17.85
CA GLU A 69 9.80 -3.70 -18.87
C GLU A 69 8.38 -4.15 -18.53
N ARG A 70 8.19 -5.45 -18.28
CA ARG A 70 6.89 -6.01 -17.85
C ARG A 70 6.41 -5.46 -16.52
N SER A 71 7.32 -5.26 -15.57
CA SER A 71 6.99 -4.68 -14.27
C SER A 71 6.50 -3.24 -14.42
N ALA A 72 7.13 -2.45 -15.29
CA ALA A 72 6.71 -1.08 -15.59
C ALA A 72 5.35 -1.04 -16.30
N GLU A 73 5.14 -1.88 -17.32
CA GLU A 73 3.85 -2.02 -18.02
C GLU A 73 2.71 -2.40 -17.07
N ARG A 74 2.93 -3.43 -16.25
CA ARG A 74 1.94 -3.88 -15.27
C ARG A 74 1.64 -2.80 -14.24
N TYR A 75 2.67 -2.12 -13.74
CA TYR A 75 2.48 -1.04 -12.77
C TYR A 75 1.74 0.15 -13.39
N ALA A 76 2.03 0.50 -14.64
CA ALA A 76 1.30 1.53 -15.37
C ALA A 76 -0.19 1.17 -15.54
N ALA A 77 -0.48 -0.07 -15.93
CA ALA A 77 -1.86 -0.56 -16.04
C ALA A 77 -2.62 -0.55 -14.70
N VAL A 78 -1.95 -0.96 -13.62
CA VAL A 78 -2.51 -0.92 -12.25
C VAL A 78 -2.71 0.51 -11.77
N ARG A 79 -1.78 1.43 -12.07
CA ARG A 79 -1.93 2.86 -11.75
C ARG A 79 -3.09 3.48 -12.51
N GLN A 80 -3.29 3.09 -13.78
CA GLN A 80 -4.42 3.57 -14.58
C GLN A 80 -5.78 3.12 -14.03
N SER A 81 -5.87 1.92 -13.45
CA SER A 81 -7.11 1.43 -12.83
C SER A 81 -7.36 1.98 -11.43
N LEU A 82 -6.30 2.35 -10.70
CA LEU A 82 -6.39 2.94 -9.36
C LEU A 82 -6.74 4.44 -9.35
N GLY A 83 -6.65 5.13 -10.51
CA GLY A 83 -6.83 6.58 -10.61
C GLY A 83 -5.66 7.37 -10.01
N GLU A 84 -5.71 8.70 -10.12
CA GLU A 84 -4.76 9.56 -9.40
C GLU A 84 -5.09 9.59 -7.90
N PRO A 85 -4.09 9.58 -7.00
CA PRO A 85 -4.35 9.76 -5.58
C PRO A 85 -5.06 11.10 -5.39
N ASP A 86 -6.27 11.07 -4.83
CA ASP A 86 -7.03 12.26 -4.49
C ASP A 86 -6.16 13.21 -3.63
N PRO A 87 -5.75 14.38 -4.16
CA PRO A 87 -4.84 15.28 -3.46
C PRO A 87 -5.38 15.73 -2.11
N PHE A 88 -6.71 15.84 -1.98
CA PHE A 88 -7.37 16.19 -0.74
C PHE A 88 -7.18 15.09 0.31
N ARG A 89 -7.40 13.83 -0.07
CA ARG A 89 -7.15 12.67 0.80
C ARG A 89 -5.70 12.56 1.21
N LEU A 90 -4.77 12.89 0.31
CA LEU A 90 -3.34 12.84 0.62
C LEU A 90 -2.95 13.93 1.62
N ARG A 91 -3.42 15.17 1.42
CA ARG A 91 -3.17 16.31 2.32
C ARG A 91 -3.73 16.08 3.71
N HIS A 92 -4.96 15.54 3.79
CA HIS A 92 -5.69 15.38 5.04
C HIS A 92 -5.68 13.95 5.58
N ARG A 93 -4.76 13.09 5.12
CA ARG A 93 -4.73 11.65 5.44
C ARG A 93 -4.72 11.37 6.94
N ASP A 94 -3.94 12.14 7.71
CA ASP A 94 -3.76 11.90 9.14
C ASP A 94 -4.98 12.38 9.92
N ALA A 95 -5.58 13.49 9.49
CA ALA A 95 -6.86 13.99 9.98
C ALA A 95 -8.01 13.00 9.72
N LEU A 96 -8.10 12.46 8.50
CA LEU A 96 -9.08 11.44 8.14
C LEU A 96 -8.90 10.17 8.97
N ARG A 97 -7.66 9.70 9.17
CA ARG A 97 -7.39 8.52 10.00
C ARG A 97 -7.79 8.74 11.46
N ALA A 98 -7.54 9.93 12.00
CA ALA A 98 -7.90 10.28 13.36
C ALA A 98 -9.43 10.30 13.56
N VAL A 99 -10.16 11.05 12.72
CA VAL A 99 -11.61 11.20 12.89
C VAL A 99 -12.36 9.88 12.68
N VAL A 100 -11.95 9.07 11.69
CA VAL A 100 -12.54 7.74 11.46
C VAL A 100 -12.27 6.81 12.64
N ALA A 101 -11.04 6.81 13.18
CA ALA A 101 -10.72 6.01 14.36
C ALA A 101 -11.52 6.46 15.58
N GLU A 102 -11.66 7.77 15.82
CA GLU A 102 -12.47 8.29 16.93
C GLU A 102 -13.93 7.85 16.85
N VAL A 103 -14.54 7.90 15.65
CA VAL A 103 -15.93 7.46 15.43
C VAL A 103 -16.10 5.99 15.79
N VAL A 104 -15.17 5.13 15.34
CA VAL A 104 -15.22 3.68 15.61
C VAL A 104 -14.94 3.37 17.08
N LEU A 105 -13.90 3.96 17.66
CA LEU A 105 -13.52 3.74 19.06
C LEU A 105 -14.60 4.20 20.04
N ARG A 106 -15.27 5.32 19.72
CA ARG A 106 -16.40 5.85 20.52
C ARG A 106 -17.73 5.18 20.19
N ARG A 107 -17.75 4.23 19.25
CA ARG A 107 -18.92 3.45 18.87
C ARG A 107 -20.12 4.31 18.44
N MET A 108 -19.86 5.35 17.65
CA MET A 108 -20.89 6.30 17.23
C MET A 108 -21.78 5.71 16.13
N ASP A 109 -23.09 5.97 16.22
CA ASP A 109 -24.04 5.72 15.13
C ASP A 109 -23.93 6.78 14.02
N ARG A 110 -24.60 6.57 12.88
CA ARG A 110 -24.50 7.45 11.69
C ARG A 110 -24.78 8.92 12.02
N LYS A 111 -25.81 9.17 12.83
CA LYS A 111 -26.22 10.54 13.21
C LYS A 111 -25.18 11.21 14.11
N THR A 112 -24.68 10.48 15.09
CA THR A 112 -23.67 10.99 16.03
C THR A 112 -22.32 11.18 15.33
N ALA A 113 -21.95 10.29 14.40
CA ALA A 113 -20.74 10.39 13.62
C ALA A 113 -20.73 11.64 12.73
N ALA A 114 -21.81 11.91 12.00
CA ALA A 114 -21.92 13.12 11.16
C ALA A 114 -21.79 14.41 11.98
N ALA A 115 -22.44 14.47 13.16
CA ALA A 115 -22.32 15.60 14.06
C ALA A 115 -20.88 15.76 14.62
N HIS A 116 -20.23 14.65 14.98
CA HIS A 116 -18.86 14.64 15.48
C HIS A 116 -17.87 15.10 14.41
N ILE A 117 -17.94 14.52 13.20
CA ILE A 117 -17.11 14.93 12.05
C ILE A 117 -17.30 16.43 11.76
N GLY A 118 -18.55 16.90 11.85
CA GLY A 118 -18.87 18.32 11.71
C GLY A 118 -18.10 19.22 12.68
N SER A 119 -18.18 18.90 13.97
CA SER A 119 -17.49 19.63 15.05
C SER A 119 -15.97 19.51 14.97
N TRP A 120 -15.48 18.30 14.68
CA TRP A 120 -14.06 18.00 14.55
C TRP A 120 -13.42 18.82 13.42
N ALA A 121 -14.07 18.86 12.25
CA ALA A 121 -13.61 19.65 11.11
C ALA A 121 -13.58 21.15 11.40
N THR A 122 -14.56 21.68 12.15
CA THR A 122 -14.57 23.08 12.56
C THR A 122 -13.39 23.44 13.48
N THR A 123 -12.92 22.48 14.28
CA THR A 123 -11.83 22.70 15.24
C THR A 123 -10.44 22.55 14.59
N HIS A 124 -10.30 21.67 13.60
CA HIS A 124 -9.00 21.25 13.09
C HIS A 124 -8.70 21.70 11.65
N LEU A 125 -9.67 22.22 10.91
CA LEU A 125 -9.53 22.57 9.49
C LEU A 125 -9.98 24.01 9.19
N ASP A 126 -9.38 24.55 8.13
CA ASP A 126 -9.77 25.83 7.54
C ASP A 126 -11.16 25.76 6.91
N ASP A 127 -11.88 26.89 6.88
CA ASP A 127 -13.25 26.98 6.37
C ASP A 127 -13.42 26.40 4.96
N SER A 128 -12.41 26.57 4.09
CA SER A 128 -12.43 26.10 2.70
C SER A 128 -12.49 24.57 2.57
N ASP A 129 -11.92 23.84 3.53
CA ASP A 129 -11.69 22.40 3.42
C ASP A 129 -12.76 21.59 4.19
N ARG A 130 -13.54 22.24 5.07
CA ARG A 130 -14.49 21.56 5.97
C ARG A 130 -15.58 20.79 5.26
N ALA A 131 -16.17 21.36 4.20
CA ALA A 131 -17.28 20.73 3.49
C ALA A 131 -16.81 19.44 2.81
N THR A 132 -15.72 19.52 2.03
CA THR A 132 -15.09 18.38 1.37
C THR A 132 -14.59 17.34 2.37
N PHE A 133 -14.00 17.76 3.49
CA PHE A 133 -13.54 16.83 4.52
C PHE A 133 -14.67 15.99 5.11
N ARG A 134 -15.82 16.62 5.41
CA ARG A 134 -16.99 15.92 5.96
C ARG A 134 -17.48 14.83 5.00
N GLU A 135 -17.65 15.19 3.73
CA GLU A 135 -18.08 14.26 2.69
C GLU A 135 -17.12 13.07 2.52
N VAL A 136 -15.81 13.35 2.50
CA VAL A 136 -14.78 12.31 2.37
C VAL A 136 -14.77 11.41 3.61
N ALA A 137 -14.84 11.96 4.82
CA ALA A 137 -14.84 11.18 6.06
C ALA A 137 -16.10 10.30 6.19
N GLU A 138 -17.27 10.80 5.79
CA GLU A 138 -18.51 10.00 5.74
C GLU A 138 -18.40 8.87 4.73
N THR A 139 -17.83 9.15 3.55
CA THR A 139 -17.60 8.14 2.51
C THR A 139 -16.65 7.03 3.00
N GLU A 140 -15.58 7.38 3.73
CA GLU A 140 -14.65 6.42 4.33
C GLU A 140 -15.34 5.53 5.37
N LEU A 141 -16.21 6.10 6.22
CA LEU A 141 -16.96 5.32 7.22
C LEU A 141 -17.98 4.38 6.57
N LEU A 142 -18.68 4.83 5.52
CA LEU A 142 -19.60 3.99 4.76
C LEU A 142 -18.87 2.86 4.03
N GLY A 143 -17.66 3.13 3.55
CA GLY A 143 -16.81 2.15 2.89
C GLY A 143 -16.03 1.24 3.84
N LEU A 144 -16.16 1.38 5.16
CA LEU A 144 -15.36 0.62 6.13
C LEU A 144 -15.87 -0.83 6.24
N HIS A 145 -14.98 -1.81 6.04
CA HIS A 145 -15.28 -3.24 6.13
C HIS A 145 -14.07 -4.03 6.67
N GLU A 146 -14.26 -5.33 6.95
CA GLU A 146 -13.21 -6.20 7.52
C GLU A 146 -11.90 -6.25 6.71
N GLY A 147 -11.95 -5.91 5.41
CA GLY A 147 -10.79 -5.92 4.53
C GLY A 147 -10.00 -4.61 4.47
N ASN A 148 -10.52 -3.51 5.04
CA ASN A 148 -9.87 -2.20 4.96
C ASN A 148 -9.72 -1.45 6.30
N PHE A 149 -10.38 -1.88 7.38
CA PHE A 149 -10.30 -1.20 8.69
C PHE A 149 -8.87 -1.13 9.24
N ALA A 150 -7.99 -2.07 8.88
CA ALA A 150 -6.58 -2.10 9.29
C ALA A 150 -5.77 -0.89 8.78
N ARG A 151 -6.31 -0.10 7.86
CA ARG A 151 -5.74 1.20 7.45
C ARG A 151 -5.80 2.23 8.57
N TYR A 152 -6.68 2.05 9.55
CA TYR A 152 -6.90 2.93 10.68
C TYR A 152 -6.28 2.32 11.94
N PRO A 153 -5.94 3.13 12.96
CA PRO A 153 -5.45 2.64 14.25
C PRO A 153 -6.59 2.00 15.08
N ILE A 154 -7.17 0.91 14.57
CA ILE A 154 -8.36 0.23 15.09
C ILE A 154 -8.08 -1.27 15.17
N ARG A 155 -8.42 -1.90 16.30
CA ARG A 155 -8.32 -3.34 16.51
C ARG A 155 -9.56 -4.08 15.98
N PRO A 156 -9.44 -5.36 15.58
CA PRO A 156 -10.59 -6.13 15.07
C PRO A 156 -11.80 -6.15 16.01
N GLY A 157 -11.57 -6.23 17.33
CA GLY A 157 -12.65 -6.22 18.32
C GLY A 157 -13.37 -4.87 18.45
N GLU A 158 -12.65 -3.77 18.27
CA GLU A 158 -13.21 -2.40 18.29
C GLU A 158 -14.08 -2.17 17.04
N PHE A 159 -13.59 -2.61 15.89
CA PHE A 159 -14.34 -2.54 14.64
C PHE A 159 -15.65 -3.35 14.72
N LYS A 160 -15.60 -4.59 15.19
CA LYS A 160 -16.80 -5.43 15.35
C LYS A 160 -17.83 -4.81 16.29
N ALA A 161 -17.38 -4.29 17.44
CA ALA A 161 -18.27 -3.65 18.41
C ALA A 161 -18.94 -2.38 17.85
N TRP A 162 -18.23 -1.61 17.03
CA TRP A 162 -18.83 -0.47 16.32
C TRP A 162 -19.80 -0.91 15.23
N GLN A 163 -19.46 -1.95 14.47
CA GLN A 163 -20.27 -2.45 13.35
C GLN A 163 -21.68 -2.86 13.80
N GLU A 164 -21.82 -3.46 14.98
CA GLU A 164 -23.12 -3.80 15.57
C GLU A 164 -24.03 -2.56 15.75
N ILE A 165 -23.44 -1.42 16.12
CA ILE A 165 -24.16 -0.15 16.32
C ILE A 165 -24.39 0.56 14.98
N TRP A 166 -23.40 0.49 14.10
CA TRP A 166 -23.45 1.11 12.77
C TRP A 166 -24.52 0.49 11.86
N SER A 167 -24.75 -0.82 12.01
CA SER A 167 -25.74 -1.59 11.23
C SER A 167 -27.13 -1.65 11.86
N SER A 168 -27.29 -1.38 13.16
CA SER A 168 -28.57 -1.55 13.87
C SER A 168 -29.54 -0.36 13.76
N ARG A 169 -29.15 0.71 13.06
CA ARG A 169 -30.02 1.85 12.73
C ARG A 169 -29.82 2.27 11.27
N GLY A 170 -30.35 1.44 10.37
CA GLY A 170 -30.68 1.81 8.99
C GLY A 170 -32.11 2.31 8.91
#